data_AF-A0AAJ4ZQB0-F1
#
_entry.id   AF-A0AAJ4ZQB0-F1
#
_cell.length_a   1.000
_cell.length_b   1.000
_cell.length_c   1.000
_cell.angle_alpha   90.00
_cell.angle_beta   90.00
_cell.angle_gamma   90.00
#
_symmetry.space_group_name_H-M   'P 1'
#
loop_
_entity.id
_entity.type
_entity.pdbx_description
1 polymer ?
#
loop_
_entity_poly.entity_id
_entity_poly.type
_entity_poly.pdbx_seq_one_letter_code
_entity_poly.pdbx_strand_id
1 'polypeptide(L)' 'MTAQNKVALVVGAQGVIGRNLIDHLATLGDWHIVGLSRRGGESNGRIRHIAVDLLDAADTRARLHTLSNVTHIFYAA' A
#
# COMPACT_ATOMS: atom_id res chain seq x y z
N MET A 1 11.11 -23.92 2.01
CA MET A 1 9.78 -23.33 1.74
C MET A 1 10.01 -21.96 1.13
N THR A 2 9.66 -21.75 -0.14
CA THR A 2 9.71 -20.42 -0.76
C THR A 2 8.68 -19.55 -0.06
N ALA A 3 9.12 -18.55 0.70
CA ALA A 3 8.22 -17.55 1.27
C ALA A 3 7.42 -16.94 0.11
N GLN A 4 6.10 -17.13 0.11
CA GLN A 4 5.22 -16.44 -0.84
C GLN A 4 5.41 -14.95 -0.61
N ASN A 5 5.82 -14.22 -1.65
CA ASN A 5 6.17 -12.81 -1.54
C ASN A 5 4.89 -11.99 -1.30
N LYS A 6 4.55 -11.73 -0.03
CA LYS A 6 3.29 -11.08 0.31
C LYS A 6 3.40 -9.58 0.06
N VAL A 7 2.55 -9.09 -0.84
CA VAL A 7 2.44 -7.67 -1.18
C VAL A 7 1.07 -7.15 -0.77
N ALA A 8 1.04 -6.26 0.22
CA ALA A 8 -0.16 -5.60 0.71
C ALA A 8 -0.33 -4.23 0.05
N LEU A 9 -1.50 -4.00 -0.55
CA LEU A 9 -1.95 -2.68 -0.99
C LEU A 9 -2.88 -2.11 0.07
N VAL A 10 -2.44 -1.09 0.79
CA VAL A 10 -3.22 -0.44 1.86
C VAL A 10 -3.80 0.87 1.35
N VAL A 11 -5.11 0.89 1.11
CA VAL A 11 -5.86 2.09 0.73
C VAL A 11 -6.25 2.87 1.99
N GLY A 12 -5.93 4.16 2.01
CA GLY A 12 -6.10 4.99 3.21
C GLY A 12 -4.90 4.95 4.14
N ALA A 13 -3.68 4.83 3.58
CA ALA A 13 -2.41 4.64 4.30
C ALA A 13 -2.03 5.75 5.29
N GLN A 14 -2.70 6.90 5.26
CA GLN A 14 -2.49 8.01 6.19
C GLN A 14 -3.63 8.17 7.20
N GLY A 15 -4.69 7.36 7.09
CA GLY A 15 -5.77 7.30 8.07
C GLY A 15 -5.37 6.53 9.33
N VAL A 16 -6.17 6.64 10.38
CA VAL A 16 -5.91 5.98 11.67
C VAL A 16 -5.74 4.47 11.51
N ILE A 17 -6.65 3.82 10.79
CA ILE A 17 -6.62 2.37 10.57
C ILE A 17 -5.45 2.00 9.65
N GLY A 18 -5.31 2.68 8.52
CA GLY A 18 -4.26 2.37 7.54
C GLY A 18 -2.85 2.49 8.10
N ARG A 19 -2.58 3.52 8.92
CA ARG A 19 -1.25 3.69 9.55
C ARG A 19 -0.93 2.56 10.52
N ASN A 20 -1.87 2.24 11.43
CA ASN A 20 -1.69 1.12 12.37
C ASN A 20 -1.53 -0.22 11.65
N LEU A 21 -2.24 -0.44 10.54
CA LEU A 21 -2.10 -1.64 9.73
C LEU A 21 -0.70 -1.73 9.10
N ILE A 22 -0.19 -0.64 8.52
CA ILE A 22 1.16 -0.60 7.95
C ILE A 22 2.21 -0.87 9.03
N ASP A 23 2.10 -0.21 10.18
CA ASP A 23 3.00 -0.40 11.31
C ASP A 23 3.00 -1.86 11.78
N HIS A 24 1.82 -2.48 11.87
CA HIS A 24 1.68 -3.89 12.22
C HIS A 24 2.30 -4.83 11.17
N LEU A 25 1.95 -4.66 9.89
CA LEU A 25 2.49 -5.50 8.80
C LEU A 25 4.03 -5.41 8.71
N ALA A 26 4.60 -4.25 9.00
CA ALA A 26 6.05 -4.06 9.03
C ALA A 26 6.74 -4.91 10.10
N THR A 27 6.06 -5.20 11.22
CA THR A 27 6.60 -6.04 12.32
C THR A 27 6.67 -7.53 11.98
N LEU A 28 5.82 -8.00 11.05
CA LEU A 28 5.74 -9.42 10.67
C LEU A 28 6.89 -9.84 9.75
N GLY A 29 7.53 -8.88 9.09
CA GLY A 29 8.80 -9.09 8.39
C GLY A 29 8.70 -9.84 7.05
N ASP A 30 7.54 -10.36 6.67
CA ASP A 30 7.30 -11.07 5.41
C ASP A 30 6.49 -10.26 4.39
N TRP A 31 6.21 -8.99 4.69
CA TRP A 31 5.40 -8.11 3.84
C TRP A 31 6.21 -7.04 3.10
N HIS A 32 5.87 -6.87 1.83
CA HIS A 32 6.06 -5.63 1.09
C HIS A 32 4.75 -4.84 1.12
N ILE A 33 4.84 -3.55 1.39
CA ILE A 33 3.67 -2.71 1.67
C ILE A 33 3.64 -1.57 0.67
N VAL A 34 2.52 -1.40 -0.01
CA VAL A 34 2.22 -0.26 -0.87
C VAL A 34 1.07 0.52 -0.25
N GLY A 35 1.38 1.70 0.28
CA GLY A 35 0.39 2.59 0.89
C GLY A 35 -0.16 3.60 -0.11
N LEU A 36 -1.48 3.65 -0.29
CA LEU A 36 -2.17 4.64 -1.12
C LEU A 36 -2.80 5.72 -0.24
N SER A 37 -2.55 6.97 -0.59
CA SER A 37 -3.23 8.13 0.01
C SER A 37 -3.16 9.31 -0.95
N ARG A 38 -4.00 10.34 -0.79
CA ARG A 38 -3.91 11.55 -1.63
C ARG A 38 -2.61 12.34 -1.40
N ARG A 39 -2.09 12.33 -0.17
CA ARG A 39 -0.90 13.11 0.23
C ARG A 39 0.41 12.33 0.09
N GLY A 40 0.36 11.04 -0.24
CA GLY A 40 1.53 10.17 -0.24
C GLY A 40 1.99 9.81 1.17
N GLY A 41 3.31 9.77 1.36
CA GLY A 41 4.00 9.40 2.60
C GLY A 41 5.48 9.13 2.33
N GLU A 42 6.27 8.96 3.39
CA GLU A 42 7.69 8.64 3.26
C GLU A 42 7.87 7.14 3.00
N SER A 43 8.54 6.82 1.90
CA SER A 43 8.87 5.43 1.58
C SER A 43 10.16 5.03 2.29
N ASN A 44 10.20 3.83 2.87
CA ASN A 44 11.40 3.29 3.51
C ASN A 44 11.44 1.76 3.33
N GLY A 45 12.61 1.21 3.02
CA GLY A 45 12.82 -0.24 2.93
C GLY A 45 11.73 -0.99 2.16
N ARG A 46 10.80 -1.62 2.91
CA ARG A 46 9.71 -2.47 2.38
C ARG A 46 8.37 -1.73 2.22
N ILE A 47 8.29 -0.47 2.62
CA ILE A 47 7.11 0.38 2.56
C ILE A 47 7.29 1.40 1.43
N ARG A 48 6.38 1.37 0.45
CA ARG A 48 6.30 2.33 -0.64
C ARG A 48 4.98 3.09 -0.54
N HIS A 49 5.03 4.41 -0.52
CA HIS A 49 3.83 5.24 -0.63
C HIS A 49 3.61 5.72 -2.06
N ILE A 50 2.36 5.71 -2.50
CA ILE A 50 1.93 6.29 -3.77
C ILE A 50 0.87 7.34 -3.45
N ALA A 51 1.19 8.59 -3.78
CA ALA A 51 0.20 9.66 -3.79
C ALA A 51 -0.77 9.41 -4.95
N VAL A 52 -2.06 9.19 -4.68
CA VAL A 52 -3.11 8.94 -5.69
C VAL A 52 -4.45 9.45 -5.19
N ASP A 53 -5.25 10.02 -6.10
CA ASP A 53 -6.67 10.26 -5.85
C ASP A 53 -7.50 9.10 -6.42
N LEU A 54 -8.08 8.29 -5.52
CA LEU A 54 -8.89 7.14 -5.88
C LEU A 54 -10.29 7.50 -6.38
N LEU A 55 -10.71 8.76 -6.21
CA LEU A 55 -11.94 9.27 -6.80
C LEU A 55 -11.73 9.72 -8.26
N ASP A 56 -10.47 9.89 -8.69
CA ASP A 56 -10.10 10.13 -10.08
C ASP A 56 -9.70 8.81 -10.76
N ALA A 57 -10.56 8.35 -11.67
CA ALA A 57 -10.38 7.09 -12.36
C ALA A 57 -9.20 7.09 -13.37
N ALA A 58 -8.81 8.26 -13.88
CA ALA A 58 -7.65 8.40 -14.75
C ALA A 58 -6.35 8.40 -13.93
N ASP A 59 -6.32 9.16 -12.82
CA ASP A 59 -5.17 9.19 -11.91
C ASP A 59 -4.91 7.79 -11.29
N THR A 60 -5.98 7.11 -10.87
CA THR A 60 -5.90 5.74 -10.35
C THR A 60 -5.28 4.78 -11.35
N ARG A 61 -5.74 4.79 -12.62
CA ARG A 61 -5.16 3.93 -13.66
C ARG A 61 -3.70 4.29 -13.91
N ALA A 62 -3.40 5.57 -14.10
CA ALA A 62 -2.05 6.05 -14.38
C ALA A 62 -1.05 5.65 -13.30
N ARG A 63 -1.44 5.69 -12.01
CA ARG A 63 -0.52 5.42 -10.91
C ARG A 63 -0.44 3.95 -10.52
N LEU A 64 -1.54 3.21 -10.64
CA LEU A 64 -1.61 1.84 -10.15
C LEU A 64 -1.36 0.78 -11.23
N HIS A 65 -1.28 1.14 -12.52
CA HIS A 65 -1.10 0.16 -13.61
C HIS A 65 0.16 -0.73 -13.47
N THR A 66 1.18 -0.26 -12.75
CA THR A 66 2.44 -1.01 -12.53
C THR A 66 2.34 -2.02 -11.38
N LEU A 67 1.28 -1.99 -10.58
CA LEU A 67 1.12 -2.85 -9.41
C LEU A 67 0.60 -4.24 -9.82
N SER A 68 1.45 -5.03 -10.47
CA SER A 68 1.09 -6.37 -10.98
C SER A 68 1.27 -7.51 -9.97
N ASN A 69 1.98 -7.27 -8.88
CA ASN A 69 2.34 -8.28 -7.89
C ASN A 69 1.58 -8.14 -6.55
N VAL A 70 0.55 -7.30 -6.49
CA VAL A 70 -0.30 -7.15 -5.31
C VAL A 70 -1.02 -8.48 -5.02
N THR A 71 -0.91 -8.93 -3.78
CA THR A 71 -1.52 -10.20 -3.32
C THR A 71 -2.72 -9.98 -2.41
N HIS A 72 -2.73 -8.86 -1.66
CA HIS A 72 -3.76 -8.51 -0.69
C HIS A 72 -4.10 -7.03 -0.81
N ILE A 73 -5.39 -6.70 -0.78
CA ILE A 73 -5.87 -5.32 -0.76
C ILE A 73 -6.59 -5.10 0.57
N PHE A 74 -6.19 -4.08 1.30
CA PHE A 74 -6.86 -3.62 2.51
C PHE A 74 -7.46 -2.25 2.24
N TYR A 75 -8.79 -2.17 2.22
CA TYR A 75 -9.50 -0.92 1.98
C TYR A 75 -9.93 -0.27 3.29
N ALA A 76 -9.26 0.82 3.69
CA ALA A 76 -9.47 1.52 4.96
C ALA A 76 -9.57 3.05 4.79
N ALA A 77 -10.02 3.50 3.61
CA ALA A 77 -10.25 4.91 3.28
C ALA A 77 -11.73 5.29 3.36
#